data_AF-A0ABD3ZMZ6-F1
#
_entry.id   AF-A0ABD3ZMZ6-F1
#
_cell.length_a   1.000
_cell.length_b   1.000
_cell.length_c   1.000
_cell.angle_alpha   90.00
_cell.angle_beta   90.00
_cell.angle_gamma   90.00
#
_symmetry.space_group_name_H-M   'P 1'
#
loop_
_entity.id
_entity.type
_entity.pdbx_description
1 polymer ?
#
loop_
_entity_poly.entity_id
_entity_poly.type
_entity_poly.pdbx_seq_one_letter_code
_entity_poly.pdbx_strand_id
1 'polypeptide(L)'
;MVNGIYTKSFLERIQEELPEWQRIAFELLAETLGDDADTFPCIPRRQAFLTDQLRIAFAGDPRENRTAEELAPLLAEYGKISRDTGKYASLVVLFDTPEDLAEHYSIEAYEELFWRFLNRLSHQDEKEWPEDIPADPEHYKWEFCFDGEPYFLLCATPAHEARKSRSFPFFMITFQPR
;
A
#
# COMPACT_ATOMS: atom_id res chain seq x y z
N MET A 1 -16.13 -0.13 10.27
CA MET A 1 -14.78 -0.03 9.66
C MET A 1 -14.29 -1.43 9.45
N VAL A 2 -14.04 -1.77 8.19
CA VAL A 2 -13.47 -3.04 7.75
C VAL A 2 -11.95 -2.88 7.95
N ASN A 3 -11.46 -3.25 9.14
CA ASN A 3 -10.06 -3.03 9.54
C ASN A 3 -9.34 -4.38 9.55
N GLY A 4 -8.63 -4.69 8.48
CA GLY A 4 -8.01 -6.00 8.30
C GLY A 4 -7.24 -6.10 6.99
N ILE A 5 -6.63 -7.26 6.79
CA ILE A 5 -5.90 -7.61 5.58
C ILE A 5 -6.73 -8.62 4.80
N TYR A 6 -7.01 -8.30 3.55
CA TYR A 6 -7.93 -9.07 2.71
C TYR A 6 -7.22 -9.67 1.50
N THR A 7 -7.76 -10.79 1.03
CA THR A 7 -7.44 -11.33 -0.29
C THR A 7 -8.39 -10.71 -1.33
N LYS A 8 -8.03 -10.80 -2.61
CA LYS A 8 -8.92 -10.40 -3.71
C LYS A 8 -10.23 -11.19 -3.63
N SER A 9 -10.16 -12.51 -3.51
CA SER A 9 -11.33 -13.40 -3.49
C SER A 9 -12.28 -13.10 -2.33
N PHE A 10 -11.75 -12.63 -1.19
CA PHE A 10 -12.57 -12.20 -0.07
C PHE A 10 -13.28 -10.87 -0.37
N LEU A 11 -12.55 -9.86 -0.87
CA LEU A 11 -13.13 -8.56 -1.22
C LEU A 11 -14.20 -8.67 -2.31
N GLU A 12 -14.01 -9.54 -3.30
CA GLU A 12 -15.03 -9.83 -4.34
C GLU A 12 -16.35 -10.35 -3.75
N ARG A 13 -16.31 -11.02 -2.59
CA ARG A 13 -17.51 -11.57 -1.93
C ARG A 13 -18.24 -10.58 -1.04
N ILE A 14 -17.56 -9.54 -0.55
CA ILE A 14 -18.11 -8.59 0.44
C ILE A 14 -18.27 -7.18 -0.12
N GLN A 15 -18.18 -6.98 -1.44
CA GLN A 15 -18.19 -5.65 -2.05
C GLN A 15 -19.37 -4.77 -1.62
N GLU A 16 -20.56 -5.36 -1.45
CA GLU A 16 -21.77 -4.66 -1.03
C GLU A 16 -21.74 -4.22 0.45
N GLU A 17 -20.87 -4.83 1.26
CA GLU A 17 -20.67 -4.51 2.68
C GLU A 17 -19.56 -3.46 2.88
N LEU A 18 -18.77 -3.16 1.85
CA LEU A 18 -17.70 -2.17 1.91
C LEU A 18 -18.29 -0.74 1.90
N PRO A 19 -17.70 0.19 2.67
CA PRO A 19 -17.90 1.62 2.43
C PRO A 19 -17.68 1.98 0.97
N GLU A 20 -18.46 2.93 0.46
CA GLU A 20 -18.51 3.28 -0.97
C GLU A 20 -17.12 3.54 -1.57
N TRP A 21 -16.28 4.34 -0.91
CA TRP A 21 -14.94 4.64 -1.41
C TRP A 21 -14.03 3.42 -1.46
N GLN A 22 -14.15 2.48 -0.51
CA GLN A 22 -13.34 1.26 -0.47
C GLN A 22 -13.74 0.32 -1.61
N ARG A 23 -15.05 0.21 -1.87
CA ARG A 23 -15.57 -0.53 -3.01
C ARG A 23 -15.03 0.04 -4.32
N ILE A 24 -15.15 1.35 -4.53
CA ILE A 24 -14.67 2.03 -5.74
C ILE A 24 -13.15 1.83 -5.91
N ALA A 25 -12.37 2.03 -4.85
CA ALA A 25 -10.92 1.85 -4.89
C ALA A 25 -10.53 0.40 -5.24
N PHE A 26 -11.26 -0.59 -4.71
CA PHE A 26 -11.04 -1.99 -5.04
C PHE A 26 -11.45 -2.34 -6.46
N GLU A 27 -12.60 -1.87 -6.94
CA GLU A 27 -13.06 -2.06 -8.32
C GLU A 27 -12.02 -1.54 -9.32
N LEU A 28 -11.53 -0.31 -9.12
CA LEU A 28 -10.48 0.28 -9.97
C LEU A 28 -9.15 -0.49 -9.89
N LEU A 29 -8.77 -0.98 -8.71
CA LEU A 29 -7.60 -1.83 -8.56
C LEU A 29 -7.78 -3.14 -9.33
N ALA A 30 -8.97 -3.75 -9.24
CA ALA A 30 -9.31 -4.99 -9.91
C ALA A 30 -9.35 -4.85 -11.42
N GLU A 31 -9.88 -3.75 -11.94
CA GLU A 31 -9.83 -3.41 -13.37
C GLU A 31 -8.39 -3.22 -13.84
N THR A 32 -7.60 -2.43 -13.12
CA THR A 32 -6.21 -2.12 -13.47
C THR A 32 -5.33 -3.36 -13.50
N LEU A 33 -5.43 -4.21 -12.47
CA LEU A 33 -4.59 -5.41 -12.33
C LEU A 33 -5.19 -6.63 -13.01
N GLY A 34 -6.50 -6.62 -13.28
CA GLY A 34 -7.24 -7.69 -13.95
C GLY A 34 -7.23 -7.59 -15.47
N ASP A 35 -6.99 -6.40 -16.04
CA ASP A 35 -7.00 -6.11 -17.48
C ASP A 35 -6.45 -7.24 -18.38
N ASP A 36 -7.34 -7.86 -19.16
CA ASP A 36 -7.02 -8.95 -20.08
C ASP A 36 -6.08 -8.51 -21.22
N ALA A 37 -6.03 -7.22 -21.53
CA ALA A 37 -5.12 -6.68 -22.54
C ALA A 37 -3.67 -6.55 -22.03
N ASP A 38 -3.40 -6.92 -20.78
CA ASP A 38 -2.07 -6.94 -20.14
C ASP A 38 -1.36 -5.57 -20.21
N THR A 39 -2.13 -4.48 -20.11
CA THR A 39 -1.60 -3.12 -20.30
C THR A 39 -0.89 -2.58 -19.06
N PHE A 40 -1.08 -3.22 -17.90
CA PHE A 40 -0.41 -2.86 -16.66
C PHE A 40 1.03 -3.41 -16.63
N PRO A 41 2.05 -2.55 -16.55
CA PRO A 41 3.43 -2.96 -16.85
C PRO A 41 4.12 -3.76 -15.74
N CYS A 42 3.51 -3.94 -14.57
CA CYS A 42 4.13 -4.65 -13.44
C CYS A 42 3.60 -6.09 -13.32
N ILE A 43 4.32 -7.00 -13.97
CA ILE A 43 4.03 -8.44 -13.99
C ILE A 43 3.91 -9.03 -12.56
N PRO A 44 4.83 -8.76 -11.60
CA PRO A 44 4.71 -9.31 -10.25
C PRO A 44 3.41 -8.93 -9.55
N ARG A 45 3.01 -7.64 -9.59
CA ARG A 45 1.78 -7.17 -8.94
C ARG A 45 0.54 -7.76 -9.59
N ARG A 46 0.50 -7.82 -10.92
CA ARG A 46 -0.60 -8.46 -11.66
C ARG A 46 -0.71 -9.95 -11.29
N GLN A 47 0.40 -10.67 -11.28
CA GLN A 47 0.40 -12.09 -10.92
C GLN A 47 -0.04 -12.30 -9.46
N ALA A 48 0.42 -11.46 -8.53
CA ALA A 48 -0.02 -11.50 -7.14
C ALA A 48 -1.55 -11.34 -7.02
N PHE A 49 -2.12 -10.40 -7.78
CA PHE A 49 -3.57 -10.15 -7.79
C PHE A 49 -4.35 -11.32 -8.41
N LEU A 50 -3.94 -11.78 -9.60
CA LEU A 50 -4.63 -12.87 -10.32
C LEU A 50 -4.58 -14.21 -9.58
N THR A 51 -3.57 -14.41 -8.72
CA THR A 51 -3.40 -15.66 -7.95
C THR A 51 -3.78 -15.55 -6.47
N ASP A 52 -4.46 -14.47 -6.08
CA ASP A 52 -4.93 -14.25 -4.70
C ASP A 52 -3.81 -14.16 -3.64
N GLN A 53 -2.58 -13.90 -4.10
CA GLN A 53 -1.37 -13.73 -3.27
C GLN A 53 -1.21 -12.28 -2.78
N LEU A 54 -1.82 -11.32 -3.48
CA LEU A 54 -1.86 -9.93 -3.08
C LEU A 54 -2.71 -9.80 -1.81
N ARG A 55 -2.16 -9.12 -0.82
CA ARG A 55 -2.91 -8.68 0.36
C ARG A 55 -3.31 -7.23 0.18
N ILE A 56 -4.53 -6.89 0.60
CA ILE A 56 -5.12 -5.57 0.43
C ILE A 56 -5.61 -5.08 1.79
N ALA A 57 -5.23 -3.87 2.17
CA ALA A 57 -5.76 -3.18 3.35
C ALA A 57 -6.27 -1.80 2.93
N PHE A 58 -7.23 -1.29 3.69
CA PHE A 58 -7.73 0.07 3.55
C PHE A 58 -7.31 0.90 4.76
N ALA A 59 -6.89 2.13 4.51
CA ALA A 59 -6.49 3.08 5.55
C ALA A 59 -7.25 4.40 5.35
N GLY A 60 -7.42 5.17 6.42
CA GLY A 60 -8.04 6.50 6.36
C GLY A 60 -7.20 7.54 5.61
N ASP A 61 -7.50 8.82 5.83
CA ASP A 61 -6.77 9.92 5.21
C ASP A 61 -5.28 9.87 5.62
N PRO A 62 -4.33 9.78 4.66
CA PRO A 62 -2.91 9.61 4.95
C PRO A 62 -2.31 10.82 5.69
N ARG A 63 -2.99 11.97 5.76
CA ARG A 63 -2.56 13.18 6.46
C ARG A 63 -2.79 13.10 7.98
N GLU A 64 -3.69 12.22 8.42
CA GLU A 64 -4.05 12.06 9.84
C GLU A 64 -3.07 11.14 10.58
N ASN A 65 -2.83 11.42 11.88
CA ASN A 65 -1.99 10.57 12.73
C ASN A 65 -2.65 9.21 12.97
N ARG A 66 -3.97 9.21 13.19
CA ARG A 66 -4.77 8.02 13.46
C ARG A 66 -4.64 6.96 12.38
N THR A 67 -4.50 7.38 11.12
CA THR A 67 -4.29 6.46 9.98
C THR A 67 -3.02 5.62 10.14
N ALA A 68 -1.93 6.21 10.65
CA ALA A 68 -0.70 5.47 10.93
C ALA A 68 -0.87 4.54 12.14
N GLU A 69 -1.55 4.99 13.20
CA GLU A 69 -1.86 4.20 14.40
C GLU A 69 -2.70 2.96 14.05
N GLU A 70 -3.68 3.10 13.15
CA GLU A 70 -4.55 2.00 12.72
C GLU A 70 -3.85 1.04 11.74
N LEU A 71 -2.91 1.53 10.91
CA LEU A 71 -2.16 0.70 9.96
C LEU A 71 -1.03 -0.09 10.63
N ALA A 72 -0.38 0.46 11.67
CA ALA A 72 0.71 -0.17 12.40
C ALA A 72 0.44 -1.65 12.79
N PRO A 73 -0.65 -2.00 13.50
CA PRO A 73 -0.93 -3.38 13.85
C PRO A 73 -1.18 -4.28 12.63
N LEU A 74 -1.76 -3.74 11.55
CA LEU A 74 -1.97 -4.49 10.30
C LEU A 74 -0.64 -4.77 9.60
N LEU A 75 0.30 -3.83 9.60
CA LEU A 75 1.61 -4.06 8.97
C LEU A 75 2.43 -5.09 9.75
N ALA A 76 2.37 -5.07 11.10
CA ALA A 76 2.97 -6.13 11.92
C ALA A 76 2.31 -7.51 11.69
N GLU A 77 0.98 -7.55 11.54
CA GLU A 77 0.28 -8.79 11.17
C GLU A 77 0.71 -9.28 9.78
N TYR A 78 0.80 -8.38 8.81
CA TYR A 78 1.25 -8.70 7.47
C TYR A 78 2.66 -9.31 7.48
N GLY A 79 3.61 -8.71 8.20
CA GLY A 79 4.98 -9.23 8.31
C GLY A 79 5.01 -10.71 8.71
N LYS A 80 4.14 -11.12 9.64
CA LYS A 80 4.03 -12.51 10.13
C LYS A 80 3.51 -13.49 9.09
N ILE A 81 2.58 -13.07 8.22
CA ILE A 81 1.96 -13.93 7.21
C ILE A 81 2.58 -13.81 5.83
N SER A 82 3.40 -12.77 5.59
CA SER A 82 3.85 -12.32 4.27
C SER A 82 4.54 -13.43 3.46
N ARG A 83 5.37 -14.25 4.12
CA ARG A 83 6.11 -15.36 3.50
C ARG A 83 5.19 -16.50 3.02
N ASP A 84 4.01 -16.62 3.61
CA ASP A 84 3.02 -17.65 3.27
C ASP A 84 2.04 -17.18 2.19
N THR A 85 2.07 -15.89 1.80
CA THR A 85 1.13 -15.37 0.78
C THR A 85 1.55 -15.72 -0.63
N GLY A 86 2.79 -16.17 -0.87
CA GLY A 86 3.27 -16.68 -2.14
C GLY A 86 4.49 -15.93 -2.70
N LYS A 87 4.94 -16.31 -3.89
CA LYS A 87 6.17 -15.79 -4.52
C LYS A 87 6.15 -14.28 -4.73
N TYR A 88 4.97 -13.71 -4.98
CA TYR A 88 4.80 -12.27 -5.22
C TYR A 88 4.12 -11.59 -4.03
N ALA A 89 4.52 -11.99 -2.82
CA ALA A 89 4.05 -11.41 -1.57
C ALA A 89 4.13 -9.88 -1.61
N SER A 90 2.98 -9.24 -1.45
CA SER A 90 2.89 -7.80 -1.29
C SER A 90 1.60 -7.43 -0.58
N LEU A 91 1.66 -6.37 0.23
CA LEU A 91 0.51 -5.70 0.82
C LEU A 91 0.30 -4.38 0.10
N VAL A 92 -0.84 -4.22 -0.54
CA VAL A 92 -1.34 -2.96 -1.09
C VAL A 92 -2.21 -2.29 -0.03
N VAL A 93 -1.85 -1.07 0.36
CA VAL A 93 -2.65 -0.22 1.24
C VAL A 93 -3.27 0.88 0.39
N LEU A 94 -4.60 0.89 0.32
CA LEU A 94 -5.41 1.90 -0.34
C LEU A 94 -5.85 2.92 0.71
N PHE A 95 -5.51 4.18 0.51
CA PHE A 95 -5.84 5.25 1.43
C PHE A 95 -7.10 5.98 0.98
N ASP A 96 -7.94 6.37 1.93
CA ASP A 96 -8.99 7.35 1.67
C ASP A 96 -8.33 8.62 1.13
N THR A 97 -8.75 9.01 -0.08
CA THR A 97 -8.12 10.08 -0.85
C THR A 97 -9.20 11.12 -1.16
N PRO A 98 -9.45 12.08 -0.26
CA PRO A 98 -10.44 13.12 -0.47
C PRO A 98 -10.14 13.94 -1.73
N GLU A 99 -11.16 14.58 -2.29
CA GLU A 99 -11.08 15.35 -3.54
C GLU A 99 -9.93 16.37 -3.54
N ASP A 100 -9.71 17.07 -2.42
CA ASP A 100 -8.64 18.04 -2.31
C ASP A 100 -7.24 17.42 -2.39
N LEU A 101 -7.09 16.18 -1.93
CA LEU A 101 -5.86 15.40 -2.09
C LEU A 101 -5.76 14.90 -3.54
N ALA A 102 -6.83 14.32 -4.08
CA ALA A 102 -6.85 13.72 -5.40
C ALA A 102 -6.55 14.72 -6.53
N GLU A 103 -7.10 15.93 -6.47
CA GLU A 103 -7.07 16.88 -7.59
C GLU A 103 -6.01 17.98 -7.45
N HIS A 104 -5.57 18.32 -6.23
CA HIS A 104 -4.71 19.49 -6.02
C HIS A 104 -3.26 19.18 -5.64
N TYR A 105 -2.92 17.93 -5.33
CA TYR A 105 -1.54 17.58 -5.00
C TYR A 105 -0.70 17.33 -6.25
N SER A 106 0.48 17.96 -6.31
CA SER A 106 1.52 17.62 -7.29
C SER A 106 2.23 16.32 -6.89
N ILE A 107 3.08 15.80 -7.79
CA ILE A 107 3.91 14.63 -7.50
C ILE A 107 4.82 14.90 -6.28
N GLU A 108 5.41 16.09 -6.19
CA GLU A 108 6.27 16.50 -5.08
C GLU A 108 5.50 16.59 -3.76
N ALA A 109 4.27 17.13 -3.79
CA ALA A 109 3.42 17.17 -2.59
C ALA A 109 3.05 15.76 -2.09
N TYR A 110 2.82 14.82 -3.01
CA TYR A 110 2.63 13.41 -2.66
C TYR A 110 3.89 12.75 -2.14
N GLU A 111 5.08 13.11 -2.65
CA GLU A 111 6.35 12.64 -2.12
C GLU A 111 6.57 13.10 -0.67
N GLU A 112 6.31 14.37 -0.38
CA GLU A 112 6.35 14.88 1.00
C GLU A 112 5.35 14.17 1.90
N LEU A 113 4.12 13.94 1.42
CA LEU A 113 3.09 13.20 2.15
C LEU A 113 3.53 11.75 2.43
N PHE A 114 4.11 11.08 1.45
CA PHE A 114 4.64 9.72 1.59
C PHE A 114 5.67 9.64 2.70
N TRP A 115 6.68 10.51 2.69
CA TRP A 115 7.71 10.52 3.73
C TRP A 115 7.17 10.91 5.11
N ARG A 116 6.27 11.90 5.18
CA ARG A 116 5.60 12.26 6.44
C ARG A 116 4.78 11.10 6.99
N PHE A 117 4.10 10.34 6.14
CA PHE A 117 3.32 9.17 6.55
C PHE A 117 4.22 8.05 7.05
N LEU A 118 5.28 7.69 6.32
CA LEU A 118 6.23 6.67 6.76
C LEU A 118 6.91 7.01 8.07
N ASN A 119 7.25 8.29 8.28
CA ASN A 119 7.82 8.74 9.54
C ASN A 119 6.82 8.55 10.71
N ARG A 120 5.54 8.92 10.52
CA ARG A 120 4.50 8.65 11.53
C ARG A 120 4.32 7.16 11.80
N LEU A 121 4.31 6.35 10.74
CA LEU A 121 4.18 4.90 10.84
C LEU A 121 5.36 4.30 11.60
N SER A 122 6.60 4.68 11.29
CA SER A 122 7.79 4.21 12.01
C SER A 122 7.79 4.55 13.50
N HIS A 123 7.19 5.67 13.90
CA HIS A 123 7.02 6.02 15.31
C HIS A 123 6.01 5.12 16.06
N GLN A 124 5.20 4.35 15.33
CA GLN A 124 4.31 3.34 15.93
C GLN A 124 4.98 1.96 16.05
N ASP A 125 6.20 1.79 15.54
CA ASP A 125 6.90 0.52 15.65
C ASP A 125 7.38 0.30 17.10
N GLU A 126 7.02 -0.83 17.68
CA GLU A 126 7.46 -1.22 19.02
C GLU A 126 8.89 -1.80 19.00
N LYS A 127 9.37 -2.22 17.83
CA LYS A 127 10.73 -2.72 17.67
C LYS A 127 11.68 -1.61 17.25
N GLU A 128 12.92 -1.73 17.71
CA GLU A 128 14.00 -0.87 17.25
C GLU A 128 14.32 -1.14 15.78
N TRP A 129 14.77 -0.10 15.08
CA TRP A 129 15.23 -0.20 13.71
C TRP A 129 16.42 -1.20 13.61
N PRO A 130 16.44 -2.13 12.64
CA PRO A 130 17.52 -3.12 12.53
C PRO A 130 18.91 -2.50 12.41
N GLU A 131 19.88 -2.97 13.20
CA GLU A 131 21.24 -2.41 13.26
C GLU A 131 22.00 -2.50 11.92
N ASP A 132 21.67 -3.48 11.10
CA ASP A 132 22.31 -3.75 9.80
C ASP A 132 21.71 -2.95 8.64
N ILE A 133 20.60 -2.24 8.87
CA ILE A 133 19.92 -1.40 7.88
C ILE A 133 20.17 0.07 8.23
N PRO A 134 20.68 0.88 7.29
CA PRO A 134 20.93 2.30 7.54
C PRO A 134 19.62 3.02 7.89
N ALA A 135 19.67 4.00 8.80
CA ALA A 135 18.53 4.85 9.13
C ALA A 135 18.32 5.98 8.10
N ASP A 136 19.35 6.30 7.31
CA ASP A 136 19.31 7.35 6.30
C ASP A 136 18.57 6.86 5.03
N PRO A 137 17.41 7.45 4.66
CA PRO A 137 16.65 7.07 3.48
C PRO A 137 17.37 7.34 2.15
N GLU A 138 18.43 8.14 2.14
CA GLU A 138 19.26 8.35 0.94
C GLU A 138 20.31 7.25 0.74
N HIS A 139 20.53 6.39 1.74
CA HIS A 139 21.52 5.32 1.65
C HIS A 139 21.02 4.19 0.73
N TYR A 140 21.87 3.72 -0.19
CA TYR A 140 21.49 2.70 -1.21
C TYR A 140 21.06 1.32 -0.66
N LYS A 141 21.34 1.05 0.62
CA LYS A 141 20.89 -0.15 1.36
C LYS A 141 19.66 0.10 2.22
N TRP A 142 19.14 1.33 2.25
CA TRP A 142 17.99 1.66 3.05
C TRP A 142 16.76 0.92 2.54
N GLU A 143 16.01 0.37 3.48
CA GLU A 143 14.70 -0.22 3.27
C GLU A 143 13.82 0.21 4.43
N PHE A 144 12.53 0.41 4.17
CA PHE A 144 11.61 0.76 5.24
C PHE A 144 11.42 -0.47 6.13
N CYS A 145 11.73 -0.36 7.41
CA CYS A 145 11.57 -1.45 8.36
C CYS A 145 10.34 -1.23 9.23
N PHE A 146 9.57 -2.29 9.45
CA PHE A 146 8.50 -2.29 10.43
C PHE A 146 8.37 -3.67 11.10
N ASP A 147 8.26 -3.71 12.43
CA ASP A 147 8.28 -4.95 13.23
C ASP A 147 9.54 -5.81 12.95
N GLY A 148 10.65 -5.14 12.65
CA GLY A 148 11.93 -5.77 12.29
C GLY A 148 11.99 -6.40 10.89
N GLU A 149 10.93 -6.26 10.09
CA GLU A 149 10.86 -6.75 8.71
C GLU A 149 11.18 -5.60 7.74
N PRO A 150 12.16 -5.79 6.82
CA PRO A 150 12.44 -4.82 5.77
C PRO A 150 11.45 -4.93 4.60
N TYR A 151 11.03 -3.78 4.10
CA TYR A 151 10.10 -3.66 2.98
C TYR A 151 10.67 -2.80 1.85
N PHE A 152 10.52 -3.30 0.63
CA PHE A 152 10.54 -2.46 -0.55
C PHE A 152 9.20 -1.75 -0.69
N LEU A 153 9.25 -0.42 -0.83
CA LEU A 153 8.06 0.41 -0.96
C LEU A 153 7.86 0.88 -2.40
N LEU A 154 6.60 0.84 -2.84
CA LEU A 154 6.17 1.51 -4.06
C LEU A 154 4.97 2.40 -3.74
N CYS A 155 5.02 3.64 -4.22
CA CYS A 155 3.91 4.58 -4.13
C CYS A 155 3.28 4.79 -5.51
N ALA A 156 1.95 4.83 -5.54
CA ALA A 156 1.15 5.27 -6.67
C ALA A 156 0.22 6.40 -6.23
N THR A 157 -0.01 7.37 -7.11
CA THR A 157 -0.76 8.59 -6.78
C THR A 157 -1.60 9.06 -7.97
N PRO A 158 -2.65 9.86 -7.70
CA PRO A 158 -3.46 10.51 -8.75
C PRO A 158 -2.63 11.41 -9.67
N ALA A 159 -1.59 12.05 -9.15
CA ALA A 159 -0.76 13.00 -9.90
C ALA A 159 0.17 12.35 -10.94
N HIS A 160 0.38 11.03 -10.88
CA HIS A 160 1.20 10.34 -11.87
C HIS A 160 0.35 9.98 -13.10
N GLU A 161 0.63 10.60 -14.25
CA GLU A 161 -0.05 10.26 -15.52
C GLU A 161 0.82 9.41 -16.45
N ALA A 162 2.11 9.77 -16.59
CA ALA A 162 3.00 9.14 -17.56
C ALA A 162 3.49 7.74 -17.15
N ARG A 163 3.66 7.50 -15.84
CA ARG A 163 4.17 6.23 -15.30
C ARG A 163 3.01 5.37 -14.83
N LYS A 164 2.47 4.54 -15.72
CA LYS A 164 1.31 3.65 -15.45
C LYS A 164 1.43 2.80 -14.17
N SER A 165 2.62 2.32 -13.81
CA SER A 165 2.82 1.54 -12.56
C SER A 165 2.66 2.36 -11.27
N ARG A 166 2.66 3.69 -11.38
CA ARG A 166 2.49 4.65 -10.29
C ARG A 166 1.25 5.53 -10.45
N SER A 167 0.51 5.39 -11.55
CA SER A 167 -0.75 6.10 -11.78
C SER A 167 -1.88 5.32 -11.12
N PHE A 168 -2.55 5.92 -10.15
CA PHE A 168 -3.76 5.34 -9.56
C PHE A 168 -4.67 6.45 -8.98
N PRO A 169 -6.01 6.36 -9.11
CA PRO A 169 -6.93 7.41 -8.64
C PRO A 169 -6.97 7.61 -7.11
N PHE A 170 -6.33 6.72 -6.34
CA PHE A 170 -6.16 6.86 -4.89
C PHE A 170 -4.68 6.90 -4.55
N PHE A 171 -4.34 7.54 -3.42
CA PHE A 171 -3.03 7.37 -2.82
C PHE A 171 -2.87 5.90 -2.38
N MET A 172 -1.81 5.26 -2.85
CA MET A 172 -1.56 3.84 -2.61
C MET A 172 -0.10 3.60 -2.27
N ILE A 173 0.15 2.83 -1.21
CA ILE A 173 1.48 2.34 -0.86
C ILE A 173 1.47 0.82 -0.94
N THR A 174 2.52 0.23 -1.51
CA THR A 174 2.75 -1.21 -1.48
C THR A 174 3.96 -1.53 -0.65
N PHE A 175 3.80 -2.47 0.28
CA PHE A 175 4.84 -3.05 1.10
C PHE A 175 5.16 -4.44 0.54
N GLN A 176 6.35 -4.60 -0.01
CA GLN A 176 6.85 -5.90 -0.46
C GLN A 176 7.95 -6.37 0.51
N PRO A 177 7.77 -7.49 1.22
CA PRO A 177 8.78 -8.05 2.12
C PRO A 177 10.03 -8.45 1.33
N ARG A 178 11.19 -8.46 2.00
CA ARG A 178 12.49 -8.73 1.37
C ARG A 178 13.10 -10.08 1.74
#